data_AF-A0A2E7HLG8-F1
#
_entry.id   AF-A0A2E7HLG8-F1
#
_cell.length_a   1.000
_cell.length_b   1.000
_cell.length_c   1.000
_cell.angle_alpha   90.00
_cell.angle_beta   90.00
_cell.angle_gamma   90.00
#
_symmetry.space_group_name_H-M   'P 1'
#
loop_
_entity.id
_entity.type
_entity.pdbx_description
1 polymer ?
#
loop_
_entity_poly.entity_id
_entity_poly.type
_entity_poly.pdbx_seq_one_letter_code
_entity_poly.pdbx_strand_id
1 'polypeptide(L)'
;MSGKKDRGDKRRPVRSTEDFGDAPFSDLRLDGLPEPSNPPVNAVMVKKKEWIGMGERLEVRREKSGRGGKTVTTIAGFPARVNAPMRASLLKKIKTRLGTGGTWDKDCMELQGDKRTEVVPWLTALGFKPVLAGG
;
A
#
# COMPACT_ATOMS: atom_id res chain seq x y z
N MET A 1 39.52 37.90 45.97
CA MET A 1 38.27 37.13 45.82
C MET A 1 38.13 36.63 44.40
N SER A 2 37.46 35.48 44.26
CA SER A 2 36.91 34.88 43.04
C SER A 2 37.86 34.09 42.15
N GLY A 3 37.92 32.78 42.44
CA GLY A 3 38.36 31.75 41.52
C GLY A 3 37.36 31.47 40.40
N LYS A 4 37.83 30.77 39.37
CA LYS A 4 36.99 30.25 38.29
C LYS A 4 37.53 28.89 37.83
N LYS A 5 37.09 27.86 38.56
CA LYS A 5 36.85 26.45 38.20
C LYS A 5 37.34 26.01 36.81
N ASP A 6 38.43 25.26 36.80
CA ASP A 6 38.79 24.30 35.75
C ASP A 6 37.64 23.29 35.55
N ARG A 7 37.07 23.26 34.34
CA ARG A 7 36.12 22.23 33.93
C ARG A 7 36.89 21.16 33.16
N GLY A 8 37.36 20.15 33.87
CA GLY A 8 38.01 18.97 33.29
C GLY A 8 37.11 18.26 32.27
N ASP A 9 37.66 18.02 31.09
CA ASP A 9 37.06 17.18 30.05
C ASP A 9 37.01 15.73 30.56
N LYS A 10 35.86 15.31 31.10
CA LYS A 10 35.60 13.91 31.45
C LYS A 10 35.02 13.17 30.24
N ARG A 11 35.80 13.02 29.16
CA ARG A 11 35.51 11.99 28.15
C ARG A 11 35.67 10.62 28.78
N ARG A 12 34.59 9.85 28.77
CA ARG A 12 34.62 8.44 29.14
C ARG A 12 35.44 7.70 28.08
N PRO A 13 36.41 6.85 28.45
CA PRO A 13 37.11 6.04 27.46
C PRO A 13 36.08 5.13 26.79
N VAL A 14 35.95 5.26 25.46
CA VAL A 14 35.25 4.27 24.65
C VAL A 14 36.06 2.98 24.77
N ARG A 15 35.43 1.96 25.37
CA ARG A 15 36.01 0.63 25.52
C ARG A 15 36.50 0.20 24.14
N SER A 16 37.80 -0.10 24.05
CA SER A 16 38.44 -0.66 22.88
C SER A 16 37.65 -1.87 22.40
N THR A 17 37.59 -2.03 21.08
CA THR A 17 37.02 -3.18 20.37
C THR A 17 37.78 -4.46 20.73
N GLU A 18 37.54 -4.96 21.93
CA GLU A 18 37.86 -6.32 22.33
C GLU A 18 36.60 -7.15 22.07
N ASP A 19 36.67 -7.88 20.96
CA ASP A 19 36.07 -9.19 20.82
C ASP A 19 34.54 -9.22 21.03
N PHE A 20 33.79 -8.67 20.07
CA PHE A 20 32.51 -9.27 19.74
C PHE A 20 32.82 -10.60 19.04
N GLY A 21 33.21 -11.60 19.85
CA GLY A 21 33.44 -12.97 19.43
C GLY A 21 32.30 -13.41 18.52
N ASP A 22 32.70 -14.06 17.42
CA ASP A 22 31.89 -14.70 16.38
C ASP A 22 30.44 -14.22 16.26
N ALA A 23 30.12 -13.56 15.14
CA ALA A 23 28.75 -13.11 14.87
C ALA A 23 27.75 -14.22 15.28
N PRO A 24 26.74 -13.96 16.14
CA PRO A 24 25.83 -14.98 16.69
C PRO A 24 25.09 -15.89 15.68
N PHE A 25 25.25 -15.63 14.39
CA PHE A 25 24.71 -16.40 13.29
C PHE A 25 25.77 -17.15 12.47
N SER A 26 27.06 -17.00 12.80
CA SER A 26 28.18 -17.68 12.12
C SER A 26 28.15 -19.20 12.29
N ASP A 27 27.59 -19.69 13.40
CA ASP A 27 27.43 -21.13 13.67
C ASP A 27 26.13 -21.72 13.09
N LEU A 28 25.29 -20.92 12.41
CA LEU A 28 24.11 -21.46 11.75
C LEU A 28 24.52 -22.34 10.56
N ARG A 29 24.50 -23.65 10.80
CA ARG A 29 24.62 -24.65 9.74
C ARG A 29 23.38 -24.59 8.85
N LEU A 30 23.63 -24.34 7.56
CA LEU A 30 22.62 -24.40 6.51
C LEU A 30 22.22 -25.86 6.15
N ASP A 31 22.93 -26.82 6.72
CA ASP A 31 22.77 -28.25 6.46
C ASP A 31 21.58 -28.79 7.26
N GLY A 32 20.54 -29.26 6.55
CA GLY A 32 19.29 -29.75 7.14
C GLY A 32 18.09 -28.81 6.98
N LEU A 33 18.22 -27.69 6.26
CA LEU A 33 17.04 -27.00 5.76
C LEU A 33 16.29 -27.95 4.81
N PRO A 34 14.96 -28.15 4.98
CA PRO A 34 14.19 -28.86 3.98
C PRO A 34 14.43 -28.15 2.66
N GLU A 35 14.75 -28.90 1.61
CA GLU A 35 14.73 -28.33 0.26
C GLU A 35 13.39 -27.60 0.13
N PRO A 36 13.37 -26.37 -0.44
CA PRO A 36 12.11 -25.84 -0.90
C PRO A 36 11.63 -26.86 -1.92
N SER A 37 10.75 -27.75 -1.48
CA SER A 37 9.77 -28.36 -2.33
C SER A 37 8.98 -27.17 -2.83
N ASN A 38 9.49 -26.54 -3.87
CA ASN A 38 8.65 -25.90 -4.84
C ASN A 38 7.83 -27.08 -5.35
N PRO A 39 6.57 -27.26 -4.91
CA PRO A 39 5.66 -27.98 -5.78
C PRO A 39 5.82 -27.36 -7.17
N PRO A 40 5.76 -28.14 -8.27
CA PRO A 40 5.69 -27.55 -9.60
C PRO A 40 4.69 -26.44 -9.48
N VAL A 41 5.13 -25.19 -9.68
CA VAL A 41 4.37 -23.98 -9.37
C VAL A 41 2.99 -24.18 -9.94
N ASN A 42 2.08 -24.65 -9.09
CA ASN A 42 0.80 -25.19 -9.53
C ASN A 42 0.20 -23.99 -10.19
N ALA A 43 0.07 -24.07 -11.53
CA ALA A 43 -0.36 -23.00 -12.41
C ALA A 43 -1.36 -22.22 -11.60
N VAL A 44 -0.98 -21.02 -11.13
CA VAL A 44 -1.82 -20.22 -10.24
C VAL A 44 -3.12 -20.17 -11.01
N MET A 45 -4.12 -20.93 -10.57
CA MET A 45 -5.38 -21.03 -11.29
C MET A 45 -5.83 -19.59 -11.32
N VAL A 46 -5.71 -18.98 -12.51
CA VAL A 46 -5.99 -17.57 -12.70
C VAL A 46 -7.46 -17.49 -12.38
N LYS A 47 -7.77 -17.14 -11.13
CA LYS A 47 -9.12 -17.02 -10.61
C LYS A 47 -9.85 -16.21 -11.66
N LYS A 48 -10.82 -16.87 -12.30
CA LYS A 48 -11.64 -16.40 -13.41
C LYS A 48 -11.72 -14.88 -13.33
N LYS A 49 -11.06 -14.20 -14.26
CA LYS A 49 -10.97 -12.74 -14.28
C LYS A 49 -12.40 -12.20 -14.25
N GLU A 50 -12.84 -11.78 -13.06
CA GLU A 50 -14.21 -11.34 -12.83
C GLU A 50 -14.37 -10.02 -13.60
N TRP A 51 -14.86 -10.12 -14.84
CA TRP A 51 -15.17 -8.97 -15.68
C TRP A 51 -16.46 -8.33 -15.15
N ILE A 52 -16.36 -7.66 -14.01
CA ILE A 52 -17.49 -7.02 -13.34
C ILE A 52 -17.97 -5.82 -14.15
N GLY A 53 -17.07 -5.19 -14.91
CA GLY A 53 -17.30 -3.88 -15.50
C GLY A 53 -18.09 -3.85 -16.79
N MET A 54 -18.21 -4.94 -17.56
CA MET A 54 -18.94 -5.04 -18.86
C MET A 54 -18.84 -3.81 -19.78
N GLY A 55 -17.76 -3.02 -19.72
CA GLY A 55 -17.60 -1.80 -20.51
C GLY A 55 -18.31 -0.53 -19.97
N GLU A 56 -18.82 -0.56 -18.74
CA GLU A 56 -19.47 0.58 -18.08
C GLU A 56 -18.50 1.74 -17.86
N ARG A 57 -18.99 2.97 -18.04
CA ARG A 57 -18.20 4.19 -17.90
C ARG A 57 -18.11 4.60 -16.42
N LEU A 58 -16.90 4.73 -15.90
CA LEU A 58 -16.65 5.25 -14.56
C LEU A 58 -15.97 6.61 -14.65
N GLU A 59 -16.33 7.55 -13.79
CA GLU A 59 -15.67 8.85 -13.71
C GLU A 59 -14.71 8.89 -12.54
N VAL A 60 -13.43 9.17 -12.80
CA VAL A 60 -12.39 9.28 -11.78
C VAL A 60 -12.02 10.76 -11.64
N ARG A 61 -12.37 11.37 -10.51
CA ARG A 61 -12.15 12.78 -10.22
C ARG A 61 -11.12 12.99 -9.12
N ARG A 62 -10.44 14.13 -9.18
CA ARG A 62 -9.57 14.62 -8.09
C ARG A 62 -10.30 15.72 -7.34
N GLU A 63 -10.55 15.50 -6.06
CA GLU A 63 -11.19 16.46 -5.18
C GLU A 63 -10.16 17.06 -4.22
N LYS A 64 -10.06 18.39 -4.23
CA LYS A 64 -9.20 19.18 -3.32
C LYS A 64 -9.98 20.22 -2.51
N SER A 65 -11.20 20.55 -2.95
CA SER A 65 -12.00 21.62 -2.36
C SER A 65 -12.54 21.21 -0.98
N GLY A 66 -12.49 22.12 0.00
CA GLY A 66 -13.10 21.93 1.32
C GLY A 66 -12.40 20.91 2.25
N ARG A 67 -11.29 20.28 1.83
CA ARG A 67 -10.63 19.20 2.60
C ARG A 67 -9.29 19.60 3.23
N GLY A 68 -9.09 20.90 3.50
CA GLY A 68 -7.92 21.42 4.23
C GLY A 68 -6.58 21.12 3.54
N GLY A 69 -6.53 21.18 2.21
CA GLY A 69 -5.33 20.90 1.41
C GLY A 69 -5.09 19.43 1.09
N LYS A 70 -5.89 18.51 1.63
CA LYS A 70 -5.80 17.08 1.30
C LYS A 70 -6.44 16.81 -0.06
N THR A 71 -5.77 15.98 -0.85
CA THR A 71 -6.30 15.51 -2.13
C THR A 71 -6.97 14.16 -1.92
N VAL A 72 -8.15 13.98 -2.52
CA VAL A 72 -8.92 12.73 -2.51
C VAL A 72 -9.25 12.38 -3.96
N THR A 73 -9.17 11.11 -4.31
CA THR A 73 -9.62 10.59 -5.60
C THR A 73 -11.01 10.00 -5.41
N THR A 74 -12.00 10.50 -6.15
CA THR A 74 -13.38 10.00 -6.12
C THR A 74 -13.69 9.26 -7.42
N ILE A 75 -14.39 8.13 -7.31
CA ILE A 75 -14.77 7.29 -8.44
C ILE A 75 -16.29 7.14 -8.41
N ALA A 76 -16.96 7.59 -9.47
CA ALA A 76 -18.42 7.57 -9.61
C ALA A 76 -18.86 6.78 -10.85
N GLY A 77 -20.14 6.42 -10.91
CA GLY A 77 -20.75 5.73 -12.06
C GLY A 77 -20.78 4.20 -11.94
N PHE A 78 -20.66 3.64 -10.73
CA PHE A 78 -20.76 2.20 -10.56
C PHE A 78 -22.17 1.71 -10.94
N PRO A 79 -22.30 0.62 -11.72
CA PRO A 79 -23.60 0.18 -12.19
C PRO A 79 -24.41 -0.42 -11.02
N ALA A 80 -25.74 -0.30 -11.09
CA ALA A 80 -26.65 -0.78 -10.03
C ALA A 80 -26.53 -2.28 -9.70
N ARG A 81 -25.95 -3.08 -10.61
CA ARG A 81 -25.60 -4.50 -10.37
C ARG A 81 -24.52 -4.70 -9.30
N VAL A 82 -23.77 -3.65 -8.94
CA VAL A 82 -22.75 -3.71 -7.90
C VAL A 82 -23.42 -3.59 -6.53
N ASN A 83 -23.87 -4.74 -6.03
CA ASN A 83 -24.47 -4.85 -4.70
C ASN A 83 -23.47 -4.48 -3.59
N ALA A 84 -23.99 -4.11 -2.41
CA ALA A 84 -23.20 -3.77 -1.22
C ALA A 84 -22.01 -4.73 -0.90
N PRO A 85 -22.15 -6.07 -0.91
CA PRO A 85 -21.01 -6.96 -0.68
C PRO A 85 -19.92 -6.85 -1.76
N MET A 86 -20.32 -6.64 -3.01
CA MET A 86 -19.37 -6.46 -4.11
C MET A 86 -18.65 -5.11 -4.01
N ARG A 87 -19.35 -4.05 -3.60
CA ARG A 87 -18.75 -2.74 -3.27
C ARG A 87 -17.69 -2.88 -2.18
N ALA A 88 -17.99 -3.57 -1.09
CA ALA A 88 -17.05 -3.80 0.00
C ALA A 88 -15.81 -4.60 -0.46
N SER A 89 -16.01 -5.63 -1.29
CA SER A 89 -14.93 -6.43 -1.86
C SER A 89 -14.03 -5.59 -2.79
N LEU A 90 -14.61 -4.77 -3.67
CA LEU A 90 -13.88 -3.86 -4.55
C LEU A 90 -13.05 -2.86 -3.74
N LEU A 91 -13.64 -2.24 -2.71
CA LEU A 91 -12.93 -1.31 -1.84
C LEU A 91 -11.77 -2.01 -1.12
N LYS A 92 -11.97 -3.22 -0.60
CA LYS A 92 -10.90 -3.99 0.04
C LYS A 92 -9.76 -4.30 -0.95
N LYS A 93 -10.10 -4.77 -2.15
CA LYS A 93 -9.12 -5.09 -3.22
C LYS A 93 -8.25 -3.88 -3.57
N ILE A 94 -8.86 -2.70 -3.77
CA ILE A 94 -8.10 -1.49 -4.12
C ILE A 94 -7.29 -0.95 -2.95
N LYS A 95 -7.83 -0.96 -1.72
CA LYS A 95 -7.09 -0.54 -0.52
C LYS A 95 -5.86 -1.39 -0.28
N THR A 96 -5.97 -2.71 -0.41
CA THR A 96 -4.82 -3.62 -0.31
C THR A 96 -3.79 -3.37 -1.40
N ARG A 97 -4.23 -3.03 -2.62
CA ARG A 97 -3.32 -2.78 -3.74
C ARG A 97 -2.56 -1.46 -3.62
N LEU A 98 -3.25 -0.39 -3.23
CA LEU A 98 -2.69 0.97 -3.21
C LEU A 98 -2.13 1.37 -1.83
N GLY A 99 -2.41 0.59 -0.78
CA GLY A 99 -2.02 0.93 0.59
C GLY A 99 -2.70 2.19 1.13
N THR A 100 -3.83 2.60 0.55
CA THR A 100 -4.51 3.84 0.93
C THR A 100 -5.75 3.59 1.78
N GLY A 101 -6.10 4.60 2.60
CA GLY A 101 -7.44 4.71 3.15
C GLY A 101 -8.47 4.94 2.04
N GLY A 102 -9.71 4.52 2.31
CA GLY A 102 -10.83 4.74 1.40
C GLY A 102 -12.14 4.26 1.99
N THR A 103 -13.23 4.84 1.50
CA THR A 103 -14.61 4.56 1.92
C THR A 103 -15.55 4.63 0.72
N TRP A 104 -16.77 4.16 0.92
CA TRP A 104 -17.88 4.46 0.01
C TRP A 104 -18.69 5.62 0.58
N ASP A 105 -18.86 6.68 -0.20
CA ASP A 105 -19.87 7.71 0.02
C ASP A 105 -21.04 7.47 -0.94
N LYS A 106 -22.13 6.91 -0.43
CA LYS A 106 -23.33 6.55 -1.20
C LYS A 106 -23.00 5.65 -2.40
N ASP A 107 -22.86 6.26 -3.58
CA ASP A 107 -22.55 5.56 -4.84
C ASP A 107 -21.11 5.78 -5.33
N CYS A 108 -20.37 6.67 -4.66
CA CYS A 108 -19.00 7.06 -4.99
C CYS A 108 -18.00 6.32 -4.11
N MET A 109 -16.93 5.81 -4.70
CA MET A 109 -15.78 5.33 -3.95
C MET A 109 -14.78 6.47 -3.74
N GLU A 110 -14.42 6.77 -2.50
CA GLU A 110 -13.43 7.77 -2.15
C GLU A 110 -12.11 7.12 -1.71
N LEU A 111 -10.99 7.60 -2.24
CA LEU A 111 -9.64 7.15 -1.91
C LEU A 111 -8.78 8.33 -1.48
N GLN A 112 -8.01 8.18 -0.41
CA GLN A 112 -7.09 9.23 0.03
C GLN A 112 -5.90 9.38 -0.91
N GLY A 113 -5.54 10.61 -1.25
CA GLY A 113 -4.45 10.95 -2.15
C GLY A 113 -4.87 11.07 -3.63
N ASP A 114 -3.92 11.45 -4.46
CA ASP A 114 -4.06 11.42 -5.92
C ASP A 114 -3.60 10.06 -6.44
N LYS A 115 -4.56 9.17 -6.73
CA LYS A 115 -4.29 7.79 -7.17
C LYS A 115 -4.81 7.49 -8.57
N ARG A 116 -5.12 8.54 -9.33
CA ARG A 116 -5.72 8.46 -10.67
C ARG A 116 -4.94 7.57 -11.63
N THR A 117 -3.61 7.66 -11.62
CA THR A 117 -2.70 6.86 -12.47
C THR A 117 -2.76 5.36 -12.15
N GLU A 118 -2.99 4.98 -10.90
CA GLU A 118 -3.03 3.57 -10.46
C GLU A 118 -4.45 2.99 -10.55
N VAL A 119 -5.47 3.83 -10.31
CA VAL A 119 -6.90 3.48 -10.34
C VAL A 119 -7.37 3.15 -11.76
N VAL A 120 -6.98 3.94 -12.76
CA VAL A 120 -7.37 3.75 -14.16
C VAL A 120 -7.03 2.34 -14.69
N PRO A 121 -5.77 1.86 -14.62
CA PRO A 121 -5.44 0.51 -15.08
C PRO A 121 -6.10 -0.58 -14.24
N TRP A 122 -6.34 -0.33 -12.95
CA TRP A 122 -7.07 -1.27 -12.08
C TRP A 122 -8.52 -1.47 -12.52
N LEU A 123 -9.25 -0.38 -12.72
CA LEU A 123 -10.65 -0.40 -13.18
C LEU A 123 -10.76 -1.00 -14.59
N THR A 124 -9.80 -0.67 -15.46
CA THR A 124 -9.70 -1.24 -16.81
C THR A 124 -9.51 -2.76 -16.75
N ALA A 125 -8.65 -3.26 -15.85
CA ALA A 125 -8.44 -4.69 -15.67
C ALA A 125 -9.68 -5.45 -15.15
N LEU A 126 -10.56 -4.76 -14.42
CA LEU A 126 -11.88 -5.26 -13.98
C LEU A 126 -12.96 -5.16 -15.07
N GLY A 127 -12.64 -4.61 -16.23
CA GLY A 127 -13.53 -4.51 -17.38
C GLY A 127 -14.40 -3.24 -17.41
N PHE A 128 -14.08 -2.23 -16.59
CA PHE A 128 -14.71 -0.91 -16.65
C PHE A 128 -13.98 0.00 -17.66
N LYS A 129 -14.64 1.08 -18.08
CA LYS A 129 -14.07 2.16 -18.89
C LYS A 129 -13.93 3.42 -18.04
N PRO A 130 -12.84 3.57 -17.25
CA PRO A 130 -12.61 4.76 -16.46
C PRO A 130 -12.28 5.97 -17.34
N VAL A 131 -12.84 7.12 -16.99
CA VAL A 131 -12.60 8.42 -17.63
C VAL A 131 -12.12 9.38 -16.55
N LEU A 132 -10.98 10.02 -16.79
CA LEU A 132 -10.46 11.06 -15.91
C LEU A 132 -11.35 12.31 -16.06
N ALA A 133 -11.97 12.73 -14.97
CA ALA A 133 -12.84 13.89 -14.91
C ALA A 133 -12.28 14.95 -13.94
N GLY A 134 -12.53 16.23 -14.24
CA GLY A 134 -11.96 17.36 -13.50
C GLY A 134 -10.53 17.70 -13.93
N GLY A 135 -10.38 18.88 -14.55
CA GLY A 135 -9.09 19.52 -14.83
C GLY A 135 -8.47 20.12 -13.57
#